data_AF-A0A554LGW9-F1
#
_entry.id   AF-A0A554LGW9-F1
#
_cell.length_a   1.000
_cell.length_b   1.000
_cell.length_c   1.000
_cell.angle_alpha   90.00
_cell.angle_beta   90.00
_cell.angle_gamma   90.00
#
_symmetry.space_group_name_H-M   'P 1'
#
loop_
_entity.id
_entity.type
_entity.pdbx_description
1 polymer ?
#
loop_
_entity_poly.entity_id
_entity_poly.type
_entity_poly.pdbx_seq_one_letter_code
_entity_poly.pdbx_strand_id
1 'polypeptide(L)'
;MKKYDSPPAAGISNKKSKISNMIKDYKRITITIKKELLKRVDEIGAIETKNRSLVLENLIIDSLGLHKIKTAVIMAGGEGTRLRPITFELAKPLIPVKGKPMMEHTLELLRKYDIRNIYISVGYKAKQIMDYFGDGSRYGMKFEYLVEKKPLGTAGPIKMLKNKIKEPFMLIWCDVLAEIDLFDYINFHFLNNGVAMIALTTVEDPSRFGVAVMKGSKILKFVEKPKFGEEPS
;
A
#
# COMPACT_ATOMS: atom_id res chain seq x y z
N MET A 1 13.69 36.91 -6.54
CA MET A 1 13.54 36.38 -5.16
C MET A 1 12.23 36.89 -4.58
N LYS A 2 11.14 36.12 -4.69
CA LYS A 2 9.86 36.41 -4.03
C LYS A 2 9.82 35.59 -2.73
N LYS A 3 9.67 36.28 -1.60
CA LYS A 3 9.46 35.67 -0.27
C LYS A 3 8.15 34.90 -0.30
N TYR A 4 8.20 33.61 0.03
CA TYR A 4 7.01 32.83 0.35
C TYR A 4 6.65 33.14 1.81
N ASP A 5 5.48 33.73 2.02
CA ASP A 5 4.87 33.82 3.34
C ASP A 5 4.40 32.43 3.77
N SER A 6 4.83 32.04 4.97
CA SER A 6 4.40 30.79 5.62
C SER A 6 2.87 30.77 5.75
N PRO A 7 2.18 29.70 5.34
CA PRO A 7 0.73 29.61 5.52
C PRO A 7 0.36 29.59 7.01
N PRO A 8 -0.79 30.18 7.39
CA PRO A 8 -1.19 30.35 8.78
C PRO A 8 -1.39 28.99 9.46
N ALA A 9 -0.98 28.91 10.72
CA ALA A 9 -1.16 27.76 11.61
C ALA A 9 -2.66 27.48 11.83
N ALA A 10 -3.29 26.80 10.88
CA ALA A 10 -4.68 26.39 10.97
C ALA A 10 -4.81 25.12 11.85
N GLY A 11 -5.28 25.32 13.09
CA GLY A 11 -6.17 24.33 13.72
C GLY A 11 -5.57 23.35 14.74
N ILE A 12 -4.78 23.82 15.71
CA ILE A 12 -4.47 23.06 16.94
C ILE A 12 -5.75 22.72 17.76
N SER A 13 -6.86 23.43 17.51
CA SER A 13 -8.15 23.26 18.20
C SER A 13 -8.91 21.97 17.82
N ASN A 14 -8.85 21.52 16.56
CA ASN A 14 -9.67 20.39 16.09
C ASN A 14 -9.04 19.00 16.32
N LYS A 15 -7.75 18.93 16.67
CA LYS A 15 -7.06 17.68 17.03
C LYS A 15 -7.51 17.13 18.39
N LYS A 16 -7.74 18.01 19.37
CA LYS A 16 -8.20 17.62 20.72
C LYS A 16 -9.59 16.97 20.69
N SER A 17 -10.51 17.46 19.87
CA SER A 17 -11.88 16.95 19.73
C SER A 17 -11.95 15.54 19.13
N LYS A 18 -11.17 15.27 18.07
CA LYS A 18 -11.08 13.92 17.47
C LYS A 18 -10.35 12.92 18.36
N ILE A 19 -9.24 13.33 18.98
CA ILE A 19 -8.54 12.51 19.97
C ILE A 19 -9.46 12.20 21.15
N SER A 20 -10.24 13.18 21.63
CA SER A 20 -11.23 13.01 22.70
C SER A 20 -12.35 12.03 22.36
N ASN A 21 -12.75 11.92 21.09
CA ASN A 21 -13.75 10.93 20.67
C ASN A 21 -13.13 9.55 20.41
N MET A 22 -11.87 9.47 19.97
CA MET A 22 -11.15 8.18 19.90
C MET A 22 -10.89 7.61 21.30
N ILE A 23 -10.52 8.43 22.28
CA ILE A 23 -10.22 7.99 23.67
C ILE A 23 -11.41 7.30 24.36
N LYS A 24 -12.66 7.48 23.90
CA LYS A 24 -13.85 6.93 24.57
C LYS A 24 -13.92 5.41 24.64
N ASP A 25 -13.25 4.69 23.73
CA ASP A 25 -13.23 3.21 23.71
C ASP A 25 -11.90 2.59 24.19
N TYR A 26 -10.96 3.39 24.69
CA TYR A 26 -9.68 2.86 25.20
C TYR A 26 -9.75 2.63 26.71
N LYS A 27 -9.56 1.38 27.13
CA LYS A 27 -9.31 1.07 28.53
C LYS A 27 -7.84 1.36 28.85
N ARG A 28 -7.58 2.29 29.77
CA ARG A 28 -6.22 2.54 30.25
C ARG A 28 -5.71 1.32 31.01
N ILE A 29 -4.59 0.76 30.55
CA ILE A 29 -3.88 -0.32 31.22
C ILE A 29 -2.47 0.15 31.58
N THR A 30 -1.98 -0.27 32.75
CA THR A 30 -0.58 -0.08 33.15
C THR A 30 0.10 -1.43 33.00
N ILE A 31 1.17 -1.48 32.21
CA ILE A 31 1.98 -2.69 32.01
C ILE A 31 3.41 -2.42 32.45
N THR A 32 4.00 -3.36 33.18
CA THR A 32 5.42 -3.31 33.56
C THR A 32 6.23 -4.07 32.52
N ILE A 33 7.17 -3.40 31.87
CA ILE A 33 8.01 -3.97 30.83
C ILE A 33 9.43 -4.14 31.35
N LYS A 34 10.09 -5.27 31.03
CA LYS A 34 11.50 -5.51 31.37
C LYS A 34 12.39 -4.42 30.75
N LYS A 35 13.40 -3.96 31.48
CA LYS A 35 14.28 -2.86 31.05
C LYS A 35 15.02 -3.19 29.75
N GLU A 36 15.37 -4.47 29.55
CA GLU A 36 16.01 -4.96 28.32
C GLU A 36 15.10 -4.85 27.10
N LEU A 37 13.80 -5.11 27.26
CA LEU A 37 12.82 -4.97 26.17
C LEU A 37 12.61 -3.48 25.85
N LEU A 38 12.58 -2.62 26.87
CA LEU A 38 12.45 -1.17 26.68
C LEU A 38 13.62 -0.60 25.84
N LYS A 39 14.85 -1.08 26.08
CA LYS A 39 16.01 -0.69 25.26
C LYS A 39 15.85 -1.06 23.80
N ARG A 40 15.35 -2.26 23.49
CA ARG A 40 15.08 -2.69 22.11
C ARG A 40 13.99 -1.85 21.45
N VAL A 41 12.94 -1.48 22.21
CA VAL A 41 11.89 -0.57 21.72
C VAL A 41 12.48 0.80 21.39
N ASP A 42 13.39 1.31 22.22
CA ASP A 42 14.09 2.57 21.97
C ASP A 42 15.02 2.50 20.74
N GLU A 43 15.71 1.38 20.53
CA GLU A 43 16.52 1.13 19.33
C GLU A 43 15.68 1.12 18.05
N ILE A 44 14.48 0.51 18.10
CA ILE A 44 13.53 0.51 16.98
C ILE A 44 12.95 1.92 16.76
N GLY A 45 12.55 2.60 17.84
CA GLY A 45 11.96 3.94 17.79
C GLY A 45 12.93 5.04 17.36
N ALA A 46 14.23 4.85 17.60
CA ALA A 46 15.28 5.80 17.22
C ALA A 46 15.42 6.01 15.70
N ILE A 47 14.89 5.09 14.88
CA ILE A 47 14.99 5.15 13.43
C ILE A 47 13.86 6.00 12.82
N GLU A 48 12.66 6.08 13.43
CA GLU A 48 11.52 6.75 12.76
C GLU A 48 10.41 7.37 13.65
N THR A 49 10.43 7.33 15.01
CA THR A 49 9.30 7.91 15.80
C THR A 49 9.68 8.62 17.11
N LYS A 50 8.98 9.72 17.42
CA LYS A 50 9.14 10.55 18.63
C LYS A 50 8.36 10.05 19.88
N ASN A 51 7.68 8.90 19.85
CA ASN A 51 6.79 8.48 20.95
C ASN A 51 6.79 6.96 21.22
N ARG A 52 7.34 6.55 22.36
CA ARG A 52 7.38 5.16 22.85
C ARG A 52 6.02 4.48 22.95
N SER A 53 4.97 5.22 23.32
CA SER A 53 3.62 4.65 23.45
C SER A 53 3.08 4.16 22.11
N LEU A 54 3.39 4.89 21.02
CA LEU A 54 2.99 4.49 19.67
C LEU A 54 3.75 3.25 19.22
N VAL A 55 5.07 3.20 19.45
CA VAL A 55 5.89 2.02 19.12
C VAL A 55 5.40 0.78 19.89
N LEU A 56 5.08 0.93 21.18
CA LEU A 56 4.57 -0.17 22.00
C LEU A 56 3.19 -0.64 21.55
N GLU A 57 2.26 0.28 21.28
CA GLU A 57 0.94 -0.05 20.76
C GLU A 57 1.06 -0.84 19.45
N ASN A 58 1.93 -0.37 18.55
CA ASN A 58 2.21 -1.03 17.29
C ASN A 58 2.80 -2.44 17.45
N LEU A 59 3.81 -2.62 18.31
CA LEU A 59 4.40 -3.93 18.59
C LEU A 59 3.37 -4.90 19.21
N ILE A 60 2.47 -4.40 20.05
CA ILE A 60 1.39 -5.20 20.63
C ILE A 60 0.37 -5.59 19.56
N ILE A 61 -0.05 -4.66 18.70
CA ILE A 61 -0.95 -4.93 17.57
C ILE A 61 -0.35 -6.02 16.66
N ASP A 62 0.93 -5.90 16.34
CA ASP A 62 1.68 -6.89 15.55
C ASP A 62 1.74 -8.26 16.21
N SER A 63 2.13 -8.28 17.50
CA SER A 63 2.26 -9.51 18.28
C SER A 63 0.92 -10.23 18.46
N LEU A 64 -0.17 -9.47 18.59
CA LEU A 64 -1.52 -10.01 18.73
C LEU A 64 -2.19 -10.27 17.37
N GLY A 65 -1.59 -9.80 16.27
CA GLY A 65 -2.13 -9.94 14.92
C GLY A 65 -3.44 -9.20 14.68
N LEU A 66 -3.70 -8.11 15.41
CA LEU A 66 -5.00 -7.44 15.44
C LEU A 66 -5.33 -6.72 14.13
N HIS A 67 -4.32 -6.20 13.42
CA HIS A 67 -4.49 -5.46 12.16
C HIS A 67 -3.70 -6.12 11.02
N LYS A 68 -3.83 -7.44 10.85
CA LYS A 68 -3.13 -8.15 9.77
C LYS A 68 -3.98 -8.26 8.51
N ILE A 69 -3.51 -7.68 7.43
CA ILE A 69 -3.90 -8.08 6.08
C ILE A 69 -2.98 -9.23 5.67
N LYS A 70 -3.56 -10.37 5.26
CA LYS A 70 -2.79 -11.55 4.81
C LYS A 70 -2.80 -11.73 3.29
N THR A 71 -3.67 -10.99 2.62
CA THR A 71 -3.98 -11.18 1.21
C THR A 71 -3.65 -9.93 0.40
N ALA A 72 -2.99 -10.13 -0.74
CA ALA A 72 -2.76 -9.09 -1.73
C ALA A 72 -3.21 -9.53 -3.12
N VAL A 73 -3.56 -8.53 -3.94
CA VAL A 73 -3.92 -8.66 -5.34
C VAL A 73 -2.90 -7.83 -6.13
N ILE A 74 -2.14 -8.51 -6.99
CA ILE A 74 -1.17 -7.88 -7.88
C ILE A 74 -1.78 -7.77 -9.28
N MET A 75 -1.85 -6.54 -9.79
CA MET A 75 -2.31 -6.25 -11.15
C MET A 75 -1.15 -6.38 -12.13
N ALA A 76 -1.14 -7.47 -12.92
CA ALA A 76 -0.04 -7.84 -13.81
C ALA A 76 -0.50 -8.18 -15.25
N GLY A 77 -1.75 -7.87 -15.63
CA GLY A 77 -2.33 -8.25 -16.92
C GLY A 77 -2.09 -7.31 -18.11
N GLY A 78 -1.57 -6.09 -17.87
CA GLY A 78 -1.43 -5.06 -18.91
C GLY A 78 -0.30 -5.33 -19.91
N GLU A 79 -0.49 -4.91 -21.17
CA GLU A 79 0.48 -5.10 -22.25
C GLU A 79 1.79 -4.31 -22.09
N GLY A 80 1.79 -3.26 -21.27
CA GLY A 80 2.99 -2.43 -21.08
C GLY A 80 3.46 -1.74 -22.37
N THR A 81 2.52 -1.23 -23.18
CA THR A 81 2.80 -0.66 -24.52
C THR A 81 3.84 0.46 -24.53
N ARG A 82 3.91 1.25 -23.46
CA ARG A 82 4.89 2.33 -23.27
C ARG A 82 6.35 1.85 -23.15
N LEU A 83 6.56 0.57 -22.88
CA LEU A 83 7.88 -0.05 -22.74
C LEU A 83 8.27 -0.88 -23.98
N ARG A 84 7.54 -0.75 -25.08
CA ARG A 84 7.93 -1.37 -26.36
C ARG A 84 9.26 -0.77 -26.83
N PRO A 85 10.16 -1.57 -27.45
CA PRO A 85 9.91 -2.93 -27.94
C PRO A 85 10.10 -4.04 -26.90
N ILE A 86 10.60 -3.76 -25.69
CA ILE A 86 10.92 -4.79 -24.67
C ILE A 86 9.71 -5.68 -24.38
N THR A 87 8.52 -5.07 -24.27
CA THR A 87 7.28 -5.80 -23.98
C THR A 87 6.74 -6.64 -25.13
N PHE A 88 7.33 -6.58 -26.33
CA PHE A 88 7.00 -7.54 -27.40
C PHE A 88 7.50 -8.95 -27.08
N GLU A 89 8.65 -9.07 -26.42
CA GLU A 89 9.26 -10.35 -26.08
C GLU A 89 8.94 -10.77 -24.65
N LEU A 90 9.00 -9.82 -23.71
CA LEU A 90 8.96 -10.09 -22.27
C LEU A 90 7.73 -9.47 -21.61
N ALA A 91 6.98 -10.25 -20.83
CA ALA A 91 5.89 -9.72 -20.02
C ALA A 91 6.40 -8.64 -19.05
N LYS A 92 5.68 -7.52 -18.91
CA LYS A 92 6.11 -6.39 -18.06
C LYS A 92 6.52 -6.78 -16.63
N PRO A 93 5.80 -7.67 -15.91
CA PRO A 93 6.19 -8.13 -14.57
C PRO A 93 7.58 -8.79 -14.50
N LEU A 94 8.06 -9.32 -15.63
CA LEU A 94 9.33 -10.03 -15.77
C LEU A 94 10.50 -9.13 -16.16
N ILE A 95 10.25 -7.86 -16.52
CA ILE A 95 11.31 -6.94 -16.89
C ILE A 95 12.28 -6.79 -15.70
N PRO A 96 13.59 -7.00 -15.91
CA PRO A 96 14.55 -6.96 -14.82
C PRO A 96 14.79 -5.52 -14.33
N VAL A 97 14.75 -5.34 -13.02
CA VAL A 97 15.14 -4.13 -12.31
C VAL A 97 16.12 -4.53 -11.22
N LYS A 98 17.34 -3.99 -11.26
CA LYS A 98 18.44 -4.38 -10.35
C LYS A 98 18.66 -5.91 -10.28
N GLY A 99 18.64 -6.57 -11.45
CA GLY A 99 18.97 -8.00 -11.57
C GLY A 99 17.84 -8.98 -11.29
N LYS A 100 16.65 -8.53 -10.89
CA LYS A 100 15.48 -9.39 -10.65
C LYS A 100 14.21 -8.84 -11.30
N PRO A 101 13.19 -9.68 -11.61
CA PRO A 101 11.92 -9.23 -12.15
C PRO A 101 11.29 -8.10 -11.35
N MET A 102 10.68 -7.15 -12.03
CA MET A 102 10.00 -6.01 -11.40
C MET A 102 8.98 -6.43 -10.33
N MET A 103 8.14 -7.43 -10.62
CA MET A 103 7.14 -7.92 -9.67
C MET A 103 7.76 -8.61 -8.44
N GLU A 104 9.01 -9.10 -8.54
CA GLU A 104 9.70 -9.70 -7.40
C GLU A 104 9.97 -8.70 -6.28
N HIS A 105 10.24 -7.43 -6.61
CA HIS A 105 10.36 -6.36 -5.62
C HIS A 105 9.05 -6.16 -4.85
N THR A 106 7.91 -6.21 -5.53
CA THR A 106 6.58 -6.14 -4.90
C THR A 106 6.34 -7.35 -4.00
N LEU A 107 6.69 -8.56 -4.45
CA LEU A 107 6.55 -9.77 -3.65
C LEU A 107 7.43 -9.72 -2.39
N GLU A 108 8.66 -9.24 -2.48
CA GLU A 108 9.52 -9.07 -1.32
C GLU A 108 8.96 -8.07 -0.30
N LEU A 109 8.43 -6.94 -0.76
CA LEU A 109 7.76 -5.97 0.09
C LEU A 109 6.60 -6.64 0.84
N LEU A 110 5.72 -7.34 0.13
CA LEU A 110 4.59 -8.05 0.74
C LEU A 110 5.05 -9.12 1.74
N ARG A 111 6.12 -9.86 1.42
CA ARG A 111 6.72 -10.89 2.28
C ARG A 111 7.21 -10.32 3.60
N LYS A 112 7.87 -9.16 3.55
CA LYS A 112 8.42 -8.46 4.72
C LYS A 112 7.34 -8.20 5.77
N TYR A 113 6.11 -7.96 5.32
CA TYR A 113 4.94 -7.69 6.17
C TYR A 113 4.00 -8.90 6.33
N ASP A 114 4.50 -10.11 6.06
CA ASP A 114 3.77 -11.38 6.24
C ASP A 114 2.49 -11.52 5.39
N ILE A 115 2.40 -10.78 4.28
CA ILE A 115 1.32 -10.89 3.30
C ILE A 115 1.68 -11.98 2.30
N ARG A 116 1.06 -13.15 2.41
CA ARG A 116 1.49 -14.37 1.70
C ARG A 116 0.45 -14.98 0.77
N ASN A 117 -0.83 -14.60 0.88
CA ASN A 117 -1.87 -15.06 -0.03
C ASN A 117 -1.96 -14.08 -1.19
N ILE A 118 -1.41 -14.43 -2.35
CA ILE A 118 -1.29 -13.50 -3.47
C ILE A 118 -2.20 -13.94 -4.62
N TYR A 119 -3.10 -13.05 -5.01
CA TYR A 119 -3.83 -13.16 -6.26
C TYR A 119 -3.09 -12.35 -7.33
N ILE A 120 -2.83 -12.93 -8.49
CA ILE A 120 -2.10 -12.25 -9.57
C ILE A 120 -3.02 -12.19 -10.80
N SER A 121 -3.48 -10.99 -11.16
CA SER A 121 -4.17 -10.78 -12.44
C SER A 121 -3.16 -10.88 -13.56
N VAL A 122 -3.40 -11.80 -14.49
CA VAL A 122 -2.55 -12.02 -15.67
C VAL A 122 -3.40 -11.99 -16.92
N GLY A 123 -2.84 -11.47 -18.01
CA GLY A 123 -3.53 -11.33 -19.28
C GLY A 123 -2.52 -11.47 -20.42
N TYR A 124 -1.99 -10.34 -20.90
CA TYR A 124 -0.95 -10.37 -21.91
C TYR A 124 0.28 -11.18 -21.46
N LYS A 125 0.71 -12.14 -22.28
CA LYS A 125 1.82 -13.07 -21.98
C LYS A 125 1.68 -13.80 -20.63
N ALA A 126 0.45 -14.08 -20.18
CA ALA A 126 0.17 -14.73 -18.90
C ALA A 126 0.99 -16.01 -18.67
N LYS A 127 1.19 -16.84 -19.71
CA LYS A 127 2.00 -18.07 -19.63
C LYS A 127 3.43 -17.79 -19.15
N GLN A 128 4.10 -16.75 -19.66
CA GLN A 128 5.46 -16.41 -19.20
C GLN A 128 5.48 -16.06 -17.71
N ILE A 129 4.47 -15.32 -17.23
CA ILE A 129 4.36 -14.93 -15.82
C ILE A 129 4.12 -16.18 -14.97
N MET A 130 3.17 -17.04 -15.36
CA MET A 130 2.83 -18.25 -14.61
C MET A 130 3.98 -19.26 -14.59
N ASP A 131 4.64 -19.49 -15.73
CA ASP A 131 5.79 -20.38 -15.84
C ASP A 131 6.96 -19.87 -14.98
N TYR A 132 7.22 -18.56 -15.00
CA TYR A 132 8.30 -18.00 -14.22
C TYR A 132 7.98 -18.03 -12.73
N PHE A 133 6.84 -17.51 -12.28
CA PHE A 133 6.55 -17.33 -10.84
C PHE A 133 6.01 -18.59 -10.15
N GLY A 134 5.48 -19.56 -10.90
CA GLY A 134 4.96 -20.82 -10.36
C GLY A 134 3.84 -20.61 -9.35
N ASP A 135 3.72 -21.50 -8.37
CA ASP A 135 2.71 -21.44 -7.30
C ASP A 135 3.08 -20.49 -6.13
N GLY A 136 4.23 -19.83 -6.21
CA GLY A 136 4.75 -18.94 -5.17
C GLY A 136 5.53 -19.63 -4.05
N SER A 137 5.65 -20.95 -4.07
CA SER A 137 6.36 -21.73 -3.04
C SER A 137 7.80 -21.27 -2.83
N ARG A 138 8.54 -20.93 -3.91
CA ARG A 138 9.90 -20.39 -3.84
C ARG A 138 10.02 -19.06 -3.09
N TYR A 139 8.91 -18.34 -2.95
CA TYR A 139 8.82 -17.07 -2.21
C TYR A 139 8.27 -17.26 -0.78
N GLY A 140 7.92 -18.48 -0.38
CA GLY A 140 7.23 -18.75 0.89
C GLY A 140 5.81 -18.16 0.89
N MET A 141 5.17 -18.08 -0.28
CA MET A 141 3.86 -17.52 -0.52
C MET A 141 2.96 -18.52 -1.26
N LYS A 142 1.67 -18.20 -1.34
CA LYS A 142 0.68 -18.96 -2.12
C LYS A 142 0.11 -18.07 -3.21
N PHE A 143 0.34 -18.44 -4.47
CA PHE A 143 -0.13 -17.68 -5.62
C PHE A 143 -1.40 -18.30 -6.22
N GLU A 144 -2.35 -17.46 -6.59
CA GLU A 144 -3.51 -17.82 -7.40
C GLU A 144 -3.63 -16.86 -8.58
N TYR A 145 -3.66 -17.40 -9.80
CA TYR A 145 -3.69 -16.58 -11.01
C TYR A 145 -5.12 -16.31 -11.46
N LEU A 146 -5.44 -15.04 -11.66
CA LEU A 146 -6.70 -14.58 -12.26
C LEU A 146 -6.44 -14.29 -13.74
N VAL A 147 -6.69 -15.29 -14.60
CA VAL A 147 -6.43 -15.17 -16.03
C VAL A 147 -7.54 -14.39 -16.73
N GLU A 148 -7.21 -13.20 -17.22
CA GLU A 148 -8.08 -12.38 -18.05
C GLU A 148 -8.02 -12.82 -19.52
N LYS A 149 -9.13 -13.35 -20.04
CA LYS A 149 -9.24 -13.73 -21.47
C LYS A 149 -9.26 -12.53 -22.41
N LYS A 150 -9.72 -11.38 -21.92
CA LYS A 150 -9.77 -10.10 -22.62
C LYS A 150 -9.45 -9.01 -21.58
N PRO A 151 -8.84 -7.87 -21.98
CA PRO A 151 -8.62 -6.77 -21.04
C PRO A 151 -9.97 -6.26 -20.52
N LEU A 152 -10.28 -6.50 -19.25
CA LEU A 152 -11.54 -6.07 -18.63
C LEU A 152 -11.40 -4.73 -17.89
N GLY A 153 -10.28 -4.03 -18.12
CA GLY A 153 -9.89 -2.85 -17.35
C GLY A 153 -9.53 -3.20 -15.91
N THR A 154 -9.21 -2.16 -15.12
CA THR A 154 -8.71 -2.32 -13.75
C THR A 154 -9.70 -3.04 -12.81
N ALA A 155 -11.01 -2.91 -13.05
CA ALA A 155 -12.04 -3.49 -12.20
C ALA A 155 -12.31 -4.99 -12.48
N GLY A 156 -11.87 -5.51 -13.64
CA GLY A 156 -12.13 -6.89 -14.06
C GLY A 156 -11.64 -7.94 -13.06
N PRO A 157 -10.34 -7.96 -12.72
CA PRO A 157 -9.78 -8.85 -11.69
C PRO A 157 -10.48 -8.76 -10.34
N ILE A 158 -10.83 -7.54 -9.92
CA ILE A 158 -11.48 -7.32 -8.63
C ILE A 158 -12.87 -7.97 -8.60
N LYS A 159 -13.60 -7.92 -9.72
CA LYS A 159 -14.90 -8.59 -9.84
C LYS A 159 -14.78 -10.11 -9.71
N MET A 160 -13.70 -10.71 -10.23
CA MET A 160 -13.45 -12.16 -10.12
C MET A 160 -13.18 -12.59 -8.66
N LEU A 161 -12.77 -11.66 -7.80
CA LEU A 161 -12.45 -11.90 -6.40
C LEU A 161 -13.65 -11.82 -5.45
N LYS A 162 -14.82 -11.37 -5.92
CA LYS A 162 -16.02 -11.12 -5.10
C LYS A 162 -16.38 -12.29 -4.17
N ASN A 163 -16.19 -13.52 -4.63
CA ASN A 163 -16.52 -14.74 -3.87
C ASN A 163 -15.29 -15.43 -3.23
N LYS A 164 -14.08 -14.89 -3.45
CA LYS A 164 -12.81 -15.47 -3.01
C LYS A 164 -12.23 -14.74 -1.80
N ILE A 165 -12.40 -13.41 -1.74
CA ILE A 165 -11.88 -12.57 -0.66
C ILE A 165 -13.06 -11.90 0.05
N LYS A 166 -13.15 -12.10 1.38
CA LYS A 166 -14.15 -11.45 2.25
C LYS A 166 -13.53 -10.50 3.27
N GLU A 167 -12.22 -10.58 3.45
CA GLU A 167 -11.45 -9.78 4.40
C GLU A 167 -10.78 -8.60 3.68
N PRO A 168 -10.33 -7.56 4.40
CA PRO A 168 -9.51 -6.52 3.82
C PRO A 168 -8.28 -7.11 3.11
N PHE A 169 -7.95 -6.56 1.94
CA PHE A 169 -6.83 -7.01 1.12
C PHE A 169 -6.10 -5.81 0.53
N MET A 170 -4.84 -6.02 0.18
CA MET A 170 -4.05 -5.02 -0.53
C MET A 170 -4.24 -5.15 -2.05
N LEU A 171 -4.37 -4.03 -2.74
CA LEU A 171 -4.33 -3.97 -4.20
C LEU A 171 -3.08 -3.19 -4.64
N ILE A 172 -2.22 -3.82 -5.43
CA ILE A 172 -0.97 -3.22 -5.90
C ILE A 172 -0.75 -3.54 -7.38
N TRP A 173 -0.14 -2.61 -8.10
CA TRP A 173 0.29 -2.85 -9.47
C TRP A 173 1.70 -3.45 -9.49
N CYS A 174 1.95 -4.38 -10.41
CA CYS A 174 3.24 -5.06 -10.53
C CYS A 174 4.41 -4.14 -10.88
N ASP A 175 4.13 -2.92 -11.36
CA ASP A 175 5.10 -1.93 -11.79
C ASP A 175 5.26 -0.75 -10.82
N VAL A 176 4.62 -0.84 -9.66
CA VAL A 176 4.80 0.12 -8.57
C VAL A 176 5.93 -0.37 -7.68
N LEU A 177 7.08 0.27 -7.81
CA LEU A 177 8.21 0.14 -6.90
C LEU A 177 8.09 1.25 -5.85
N ALA A 178 7.72 0.87 -4.63
CA ALA A 178 7.48 1.81 -3.55
C ALA A 178 8.27 1.43 -2.30
N GLU A 179 8.82 2.43 -1.64
CA GLU A 179 9.33 2.34 -0.28
C GLU A 179 8.25 2.90 0.65
N ILE A 180 7.42 1.99 1.16
CA ILE A 180 6.29 2.33 2.02
C ILE A 180 6.29 1.39 3.22
N ASP A 181 6.08 1.96 4.41
CA ASP A 181 5.80 1.14 5.58
C ASP A 181 4.35 0.62 5.53
N LEU A 182 4.21 -0.64 5.14
CA LEU A 182 2.89 -1.27 5.04
C LEU A 182 2.24 -1.47 6.40
N PHE A 183 3.01 -1.55 7.48
CA PHE A 183 2.45 -1.71 8.80
C PHE A 183 1.70 -0.45 9.23
N ASP A 184 2.34 0.72 9.13
CA ASP A 184 1.70 2.01 9.39
C ASP A 184 0.52 2.26 8.44
N TYR A 185 0.68 1.90 7.16
CA TYR A 185 -0.39 1.97 6.17
C TYR A 185 -1.63 1.15 6.57
N ILE A 186 -1.42 -0.12 6.94
CA ILE A 186 -2.52 -1.02 7.33
C ILE A 186 -3.16 -0.55 8.63
N ASN A 187 -2.39 -0.15 9.63
CA ASN A 187 -2.92 0.40 10.87
C ASN A 187 -3.77 1.64 10.63
N PHE A 188 -3.30 2.54 9.76
CA PHE A 188 -4.06 3.73 9.40
C PHE A 188 -5.41 3.38 8.79
N HIS A 189 -5.47 2.36 7.92
CA HIS A 189 -6.73 1.87 7.34
C HIS A 189 -7.72 1.43 8.43
N PHE A 190 -7.29 0.58 9.36
CA PHE A 190 -8.15 0.06 10.42
C PHE A 190 -8.59 1.16 11.41
N LEU A 191 -7.69 2.07 11.78
CA LEU A 191 -8.00 3.18 12.69
C LEU A 191 -9.01 4.19 12.11
N ASN A 192 -9.03 4.36 10.78
CA ASN A 192 -9.94 5.31 10.13
C ASN A 192 -11.26 4.67 9.65
N ASN A 193 -11.36 3.34 9.73
CA ASN A 193 -12.55 2.55 9.37
C ASN A 193 -13.16 2.93 8.01
N GLY A 194 -12.31 3.24 7.03
CA GLY A 194 -12.72 3.63 5.68
C GLY A 194 -12.98 2.41 4.78
N VAL A 195 -13.85 2.56 3.78
CA VAL A 195 -14.13 1.48 2.79
C VAL A 195 -12.87 1.07 2.02
N ALA A 196 -11.97 2.03 1.77
CA ALA A 196 -10.67 1.80 1.16
C ALA A 196 -9.66 2.85 1.66
N MET A 197 -8.38 2.51 1.57
CA MET A 197 -7.26 3.43 1.73
C MET A 197 -6.44 3.43 0.45
N ILE A 198 -5.88 4.58 0.08
CA ILE A 198 -5.01 4.74 -1.09
C ILE A 198 -3.76 5.49 -0.65
N ALA A 199 -2.59 4.97 -1.01
CA ALA A 199 -1.32 5.67 -0.87
C ALA A 199 -1.19 6.73 -1.98
N LEU A 200 -0.82 7.95 -1.60
CA LEU A 200 -0.64 9.08 -2.52
C LEU A 200 0.80 9.59 -2.42
N THR A 201 1.33 10.08 -3.54
CA THR A 201 2.62 10.77 -3.60
C THR A 201 2.45 12.10 -4.31
N THR A 202 3.25 13.09 -3.92
CA THR A 202 3.36 14.35 -4.65
C THR A 202 4.28 14.16 -5.86
N VAL A 203 3.90 14.78 -6.98
CA VAL A 203 4.69 14.81 -8.23
C VAL A 203 4.65 16.23 -8.79
N GLU A 204 5.67 16.62 -9.52
CA GLU A 204 5.73 17.96 -10.15
C GLU A 204 4.71 18.12 -11.29
N ASP A 205 4.55 17.07 -12.11
CA ASP A 205 3.59 17.03 -13.21
C ASP A 205 2.56 15.91 -13.00
N PRO A 206 1.34 16.25 -12.53
CA PRO A 206 0.29 15.26 -12.30
C PRO A 206 -0.50 14.89 -13.56
N SER A 207 -0.25 15.49 -14.73
CA SER A 207 -1.09 15.35 -15.93
C SER A 207 -1.22 13.91 -16.46
N ARG A 208 -0.31 13.03 -16.03
CA ARG A 208 -0.30 11.61 -16.41
C ARG A 208 -1.02 10.69 -15.41
N PHE A 209 -1.51 11.23 -14.30
CA PHE A 209 -2.03 10.50 -13.16
C PHE A 209 -3.42 10.99 -12.72
N GLY A 210 -4.09 10.23 -11.86
CA GLY A 210 -5.27 10.69 -11.14
C GLY A 210 -4.85 11.54 -9.93
N VAL A 211 -5.42 12.74 -9.80
CA VAL A 211 -5.16 13.65 -8.68
C VAL A 211 -6.28 13.53 -7.65
N ALA A 212 -5.89 13.31 -6.40
CA ALA A 212 -6.82 13.24 -5.28
C ALA A 212 -6.93 14.60 -4.59
N VAL A 213 -8.15 15.12 -4.45
CA VAL A 213 -8.41 16.32 -3.64
C VAL A 213 -8.71 15.87 -2.22
N MET A 214 -7.98 16.42 -1.25
CA MET A 214 -7.99 15.94 0.12
C MET A 214 -8.49 17.00 1.11
N LYS A 215 -9.14 16.55 2.19
CA LYS A 215 -9.40 17.34 3.40
C LYS A 215 -8.88 16.58 4.60
N GLY A 216 -7.68 16.94 5.04
CA GLY A 216 -6.92 16.15 6.00
C GLY A 216 -6.63 14.77 5.42
N SER A 217 -7.02 13.70 6.11
CA SER A 217 -6.84 12.32 5.65
C SER A 217 -7.92 11.78 4.71
N LYS A 218 -8.97 12.56 4.42
CA LYS A 218 -10.09 12.11 3.60
C LYS A 218 -9.93 12.60 2.16
N ILE A 219 -10.09 11.67 1.22
CA ILE A 219 -10.22 12.01 -0.20
C ILE A 219 -11.66 12.46 -0.46
N LEU A 220 -11.82 13.64 -1.05
CA LEU A 220 -13.11 14.22 -1.41
C LEU A 220 -13.52 13.90 -2.85
N LYS A 221 -12.56 13.93 -3.78
CA LYS A 221 -12.77 13.63 -5.19
C LYS A 221 -11.47 13.22 -5.87
N PHE A 222 -11.59 12.53 -7.00
CA PHE A 222 -10.50 12.26 -7.93
C PHE A 222 -10.71 13.05 -9.22
N VAL A 223 -9.62 13.57 -9.78
CA VAL A 223 -9.58 14.19 -11.11
C VAL A 223 -8.58 13.40 -11.95
N GLU A 224 -9.07 12.70 -12.96
CA GLU A 224 -8.23 11.85 -13.82
C GLU A 224 -7.51 12.70 -14.85
N LYS A 225 -6.17 12.68 -14.83
CA LYS A 225 -5.29 13.33 -15.83
C LYS A 225 -5.68 14.78 -16.11
N PRO A 226 -5.67 15.65 -15.08
CA PRO A 226 -5.95 17.07 -15.29
C PRO A 226 -4.94 17.66 -16.28
N LYS A 227 -5.37 18.69 -17.01
CA LYS A 227 -4.43 19.47 -17.80
C LYS A 227 -3.46 20.19 -16.87
N PHE A 228 -2.25 20.41 -17.36
CA PHE A 228 -1.25 21.20 -16.64
C PHE A 228 -1.80 22.60 -16.32
N GLY A 229 -1.76 22.99 -15.04
CA GLY A 229 -2.29 24.26 -14.52
C GLY A 229 -3.79 24.24 -14.18
N GLU A 230 -4.50 23.14 -14.46
CA GLU A 230 -5.90 22.93 -14.07
C GLU A 230 -6.02 21.88 -12.95
N GLU A 231 -4.90 21.46 -12.36
CA GLU A 231 -4.92 20.56 -11.22
C GLU A 231 -5.63 21.18 -10.01
N PRO A 232 -6.47 20.40 -9.30
CA PRO A 232 -7.11 20.89 -8.10
C PRO A 232 -6.08 21.07 -6.97
N SER A 233 -6.05 22.27 -6.40
CA SER A 233 -5.27 22.65 -5.22
C SER A 233 -5.80 22.03 -3.92
#